data_AF-A0A448ZQ29-F1
#
_entry.id   AF-A0A448ZQ29-F1
#
_cell.length_a   1.000
_cell.length_b   1.000
_cell.length_c   1.000
_cell.angle_alpha   90.00
_cell.angle_beta   90.00
_cell.angle_gamma   90.00
#
_symmetry.space_group_name_H-M   'P 1'
#
loop_
_entity.id
_entity.type
_entity.pdbx_description
1 polymer ?
#
loop_
_entity_poly.entity_id
_entity_poly.type
_entity_poly.pdbx_seq_one_letter_code
_entity_poly.pdbx_strand_id
1 'polypeptide(L)'
;MQAPLGMKYIGGPNGSVEIAEKTMKEARSKIGLPVKLNLRYVPTKWGVAEDRLYNSEARLNAFAQKNVVASVQYADVGGSNRKSTLALGGTNEDPLQTTLVYFKGPAAQKSFVTSHGAEEVSEMVWTGYEVQRSIFALTNQNTSPPITTDSEYIWSFELLDANNIRGKLRIAGYLNAQADTLYFDARNRAVSLQDYTLDMKRR
;
A
#
# COMPACT_ATOMS: atom_id res chain seq x y z
N MET A 1 -23.35 8.93 -1.78
CA MET A 1 -23.56 7.64 -2.45
C MET A 1 -22.26 6.85 -2.35
N GLN A 2 -22.27 5.72 -1.63
CA GLN A 2 -21.12 5.09 -0.96
C GLN A 2 -20.37 4.11 -1.88
N ALA A 3 -19.04 4.19 -1.90
CA ALA A 3 -18.20 3.06 -2.33
C ALA A 3 -18.36 1.89 -1.33
N PRO A 4 -18.13 0.62 -1.73
CA PRO A 4 -17.70 0.16 -3.06
C PRO A 4 -18.84 0.19 -4.10
N LEU A 5 -18.49 0.33 -5.38
CA LEU A 5 -19.43 0.50 -6.50
C LEU A 5 -20.16 -0.79 -6.95
N GLY A 6 -19.94 -1.92 -6.26
CA GLY A 6 -20.60 -3.21 -6.50
C GLY A 6 -19.65 -4.32 -6.97
N MET A 7 -20.16 -5.56 -6.99
CA MET A 7 -19.36 -6.78 -7.21
C MET A 7 -18.62 -6.84 -8.55
N LYS A 8 -19.19 -6.25 -9.61
CA LYS A 8 -18.57 -6.25 -10.95
C LYS A 8 -17.18 -5.63 -10.98
N TYR A 9 -16.90 -4.68 -10.07
CA TYR A 9 -15.61 -3.98 -10.01
C TYR A 9 -14.54 -4.71 -9.19
N ILE A 10 -14.89 -5.83 -8.55
CA ILE A 10 -13.98 -6.64 -7.71
C ILE A 10 -13.42 -7.82 -8.52
N GLY A 11 -14.10 -8.22 -9.60
CA GLY A 11 -13.77 -9.39 -10.43
C GLY A 11 -12.59 -9.19 -11.41
N GLY A 12 -11.85 -8.09 -11.29
CA GLY A 12 -10.77 -7.70 -12.21
C GLY A 12 -11.27 -7.18 -13.57
N PRO A 13 -10.37 -7.02 -14.56
CA PRO A 13 -10.64 -6.41 -15.87
C PRO A 13 -11.84 -6.96 -16.65
N ASN A 14 -12.16 -8.25 -16.45
CA ASN A 14 -13.27 -8.92 -17.13
C ASN A 14 -14.55 -8.98 -16.28
N GLY A 15 -14.56 -8.35 -15.11
CA GLY A 15 -15.71 -8.34 -14.20
C GLY A 15 -16.15 -9.74 -13.75
N SER A 16 -15.21 -10.67 -13.57
CA SER A 16 -15.52 -12.07 -13.25
C SER A 16 -16.21 -12.18 -11.89
N VAL A 17 -17.48 -12.57 -11.90
CA VAL A 17 -18.30 -12.71 -10.69
C VAL A 17 -17.73 -13.77 -9.76
N GLU A 18 -17.28 -14.90 -10.29
CA GLU A 18 -16.70 -15.98 -9.48
C GLU A 18 -15.44 -15.51 -8.71
N ILE A 19 -14.57 -14.75 -9.39
CA ILE A 19 -13.38 -14.16 -8.75
C ILE A 19 -13.82 -13.13 -7.71
N ALA A 20 -14.78 -12.27 -8.03
CA ALA A 20 -15.30 -11.26 -7.10
C ALA A 20 -15.85 -11.92 -5.82
N GLU A 21 -16.63 -12.99 -5.95
CA GLU A 21 -17.19 -13.74 -4.83
C GLU A 21 -16.12 -14.41 -3.97
N LYS A 22 -15.13 -15.06 -4.60
CA LYS A 22 -14.00 -15.67 -3.89
C LYS A 22 -13.20 -14.63 -3.11
N THR A 23 -12.84 -13.51 -3.75
CA THR A 23 -12.13 -12.39 -3.13
C THR A 23 -12.91 -11.81 -1.96
N MET A 24 -14.23 -11.60 -2.12
CA MET A 24 -15.08 -11.06 -1.05
C MET A 24 -15.24 -12.04 0.12
N LYS A 25 -15.38 -13.34 -0.17
CA LYS A 25 -15.46 -14.38 0.86
C LYS A 25 -14.16 -14.42 1.68
N GLU A 26 -13.01 -14.39 1.00
CA GLU A 26 -11.71 -14.35 1.66
C GLU A 26 -11.55 -13.07 2.51
N ALA A 27 -11.81 -11.89 1.94
CA ALA A 27 -11.71 -10.63 2.68
C ALA A 27 -12.60 -10.60 3.92
N ARG A 28 -13.86 -11.05 3.80
CA ARG A 28 -14.79 -11.16 4.93
C ARG A 28 -14.30 -12.11 6.02
N SER A 29 -13.65 -13.22 5.64
CA SER A 29 -13.10 -14.18 6.60
C SER A 29 -11.97 -13.61 7.46
N LYS A 30 -11.38 -12.48 7.04
CA LYS A 30 -10.29 -11.81 7.77
C LYS A 30 -10.78 -10.68 8.67
N ILE A 31 -12.05 -10.28 8.61
CA ILE A 31 -12.59 -9.21 9.45
C ILE A 31 -12.54 -9.64 10.92
N GLY A 32 -11.98 -8.77 11.76
CA GLY A 32 -11.82 -9.01 13.20
C GLY A 32 -10.67 -9.94 13.57
N LEU A 33 -9.94 -10.50 12.61
CA LEU A 33 -8.74 -11.30 12.89
C LEU A 33 -7.52 -10.38 13.08
N PRO A 34 -6.84 -10.42 14.23
CA PRO A 34 -5.68 -9.58 14.46
C PRO A 34 -4.48 -10.05 13.62
N VAL A 35 -3.82 -9.09 12.95
CA VAL A 35 -2.54 -9.31 12.27
C VAL A 35 -1.45 -8.61 13.07
N LYS A 36 -0.48 -9.39 13.55
CA LYS A 36 0.67 -8.86 14.31
C LYS A 36 1.86 -8.71 13.37
N LEU A 37 2.44 -7.52 13.34
CA LEU A 37 3.64 -7.22 12.58
C LEU A 37 4.46 -6.15 13.30
N ASN A 38 5.74 -6.08 12.97
CA ASN A 38 6.62 -5.00 13.42
C ASN A 38 6.76 -3.99 12.28
N LEU A 39 6.73 -2.71 12.63
CA LEU A 39 7.05 -1.62 11.73
C LEU A 39 8.32 -0.94 12.21
N ARG A 40 9.06 -0.38 11.27
CA ARG A 40 10.26 0.40 11.52
C ARG A 40 10.13 1.76 10.83
N TYR A 41 10.60 2.76 11.56
CA TYR A 41 10.72 4.14 11.12
C TYR A 41 12.15 4.60 11.38
N VAL A 42 12.69 5.38 10.47
CA VAL A 42 14.07 5.85 10.51
C VAL A 42 14.12 7.38 10.53
N PRO A 43 15.02 7.98 11.33
CA PRO A 43 15.26 9.40 11.25
C PRO A 43 15.92 9.74 9.91
N THR A 44 15.45 10.81 9.30
CA THR A 44 16.00 11.42 8.10
C THR A 44 16.21 12.91 8.39
N LYS A 45 16.90 13.62 7.51
CA LYS A 45 17.03 15.08 7.64
C LYS A 45 15.70 15.84 7.55
N TRP A 46 14.65 15.22 7.00
CA TRP A 46 13.32 15.81 6.82
C TRP A 46 12.34 15.39 7.91
N GLY A 47 12.82 14.74 8.97
CA GLY A 47 11.99 14.15 10.02
C GLY A 47 12.01 12.64 9.95
N VAL A 48 10.92 11.99 10.34
CA VAL A 48 10.85 10.52 10.43
C VAL A 48 10.23 9.96 9.15
N ALA A 49 10.88 8.97 8.55
CA ALA A 49 10.38 8.26 7.38
C ALA A 49 10.15 6.78 7.68
N GLU A 50 9.29 6.16 6.90
CA GLU A 50 9.08 4.72 6.95
C GLU A 50 10.30 3.96 6.38
N ASP A 51 10.82 2.95 7.09
CA ASP A 51 11.70 1.95 6.46
C ASP A 51 10.85 1.06 5.55
N ARG A 52 10.62 1.53 4.33
CA ARG A 52 9.74 0.84 3.37
C ARG A 52 10.25 -0.54 2.99
N LEU A 53 11.57 -0.81 3.00
CA LEU A 53 12.06 -2.15 2.70
C LEU A 53 11.59 -3.13 3.77
N TYR A 54 11.87 -2.81 5.03
CA TYR A 54 11.47 -3.63 6.17
C TYR A 54 9.95 -3.74 6.27
N ASN A 55 9.23 -2.62 6.15
CA ASN A 55 7.79 -2.59 6.36
C ASN A 55 7.00 -3.24 5.23
N SER A 56 7.43 -3.13 3.97
CA SER A 56 6.81 -3.87 2.87
C SER A 56 6.94 -5.37 3.08
N GLU A 57 8.12 -5.85 3.46
CA GLU A 57 8.33 -7.27 3.78
C GLU A 57 7.47 -7.71 4.98
N ALA A 58 7.54 -6.96 6.08
CA ALA A 58 6.84 -7.28 7.33
C ALA A 58 5.31 -7.33 7.13
N ARG A 59 4.74 -6.34 6.41
CA ARG A 59 3.31 -6.32 6.09
C ARG A 59 2.92 -7.51 5.22
N LEU A 60 3.60 -7.73 4.10
CA LEU A 60 3.25 -8.80 3.16
C LEU A 60 3.33 -10.19 3.81
N ASN A 61 4.39 -10.45 4.57
CA ASN A 61 4.55 -11.74 5.26
C ASN A 61 3.50 -11.92 6.38
N ALA A 62 3.19 -10.86 7.13
CA ALA A 62 2.20 -10.93 8.22
C ALA A 62 0.78 -11.17 7.69
N PHE A 63 0.36 -10.45 6.65
CA PHE A 63 -0.96 -10.64 6.04
C PHE A 63 -1.08 -12.00 5.32
N ALA A 64 0.01 -12.49 4.72
CA ALA A 64 0.05 -13.83 4.15
C ALA A 64 0.14 -14.95 5.20
N GLN A 65 0.41 -14.60 6.47
CA GLN A 65 0.66 -15.54 7.58
C GLN A 65 1.77 -16.56 7.29
N LYS A 66 2.70 -16.20 6.39
CA LYS A 66 3.86 -17.01 5.98
C LYS A 66 4.87 -16.12 5.26
N ASN A 67 6.11 -16.59 5.18
CA ASN A 67 7.17 -15.85 4.49
C ASN A 67 7.03 -16.01 2.97
N VAL A 68 6.38 -15.03 2.33
CA VAL A 68 6.13 -14.96 0.87
C VAL A 68 7.11 -14.06 0.13
N VAL A 69 7.70 -13.09 0.82
CA VAL A 69 8.69 -12.17 0.24
C VAL A 69 10.06 -12.85 0.19
N ALA A 70 10.75 -12.70 -0.92
CA ALA A 70 12.13 -13.14 -1.13
C ALA A 70 13.11 -11.99 -0.90
N SER A 71 12.80 -10.79 -1.41
CA SER A 71 13.56 -9.58 -1.16
C SER A 71 12.72 -8.33 -1.44
N VAL A 72 13.13 -7.21 -0.85
CA VAL A 72 12.61 -5.87 -1.16
C VAL A 72 13.80 -4.96 -1.45
N GLN A 73 13.70 -4.18 -2.50
CA GLN A 73 14.74 -3.24 -2.92
C GLN A 73 14.13 -1.88 -3.22
N TYR A 74 14.92 -0.82 -3.07
CA TYR A 74 14.53 0.48 -3.61
C TYR A 74 14.74 0.48 -5.13
N ALA A 75 13.90 1.23 -5.83
CA ALA A 75 14.06 1.44 -7.26
C ALA A 75 13.94 2.93 -7.60
N ASP A 76 14.76 3.41 -8.52
CA ASP A 76 14.75 4.80 -8.95
C ASP A 76 13.60 5.04 -9.94
N VAL A 77 12.74 6.03 -9.67
CA VAL A 77 11.65 6.44 -10.56
C VAL A 77 11.47 7.95 -10.56
N GLY A 78 11.63 8.57 -11.74
CA GLY A 78 11.37 10.00 -11.93
C GLY A 78 12.09 10.85 -10.87
N GLY A 79 11.37 11.78 -10.22
CA GLY A 79 11.91 12.65 -9.16
C GLY A 79 12.24 11.95 -7.83
N SER A 80 11.82 10.69 -7.65
CA SER A 80 12.10 9.87 -6.45
C SER A 80 13.20 8.86 -6.77
N ASN A 81 14.46 9.32 -6.65
CA ASN A 81 15.63 8.50 -6.95
C ASN A 81 16.80 8.86 -6.01
N ARG A 82 17.77 7.97 -5.88
CA ARG A 82 18.91 8.19 -4.98
C ARG A 82 19.67 9.48 -5.29
N LYS A 83 19.86 9.81 -6.57
CA LYS A 83 20.58 11.02 -6.99
C LYS A 83 19.86 12.29 -6.52
N SER A 84 18.53 12.36 -6.60
CA SER A 84 17.76 13.51 -6.11
C SER A 84 17.79 13.60 -4.58
N THR A 85 17.66 12.47 -3.88
CA THR A 85 17.77 12.42 -2.41
C THR A 85 19.13 12.95 -1.94
N LEU A 86 20.23 12.50 -2.55
CA LEU A 86 21.58 12.98 -2.23
C LEU A 86 21.76 14.47 -2.57
N ALA A 87 21.27 14.92 -3.73
CA ALA A 87 21.35 16.33 -4.15
C ALA A 87 20.59 17.27 -3.19
N LEU A 88 19.51 16.78 -2.58
CA LEU A 88 18.77 17.53 -1.57
C LEU A 88 19.44 17.47 -0.20
N GLY A 89 20.54 16.72 -0.02
CA GLY A 89 21.33 16.60 1.21
C GLY A 89 20.99 15.38 2.08
N GLY A 90 20.31 14.37 1.52
CA GLY A 90 20.10 13.08 2.17
C GLY A 90 21.32 12.16 2.09
N THR A 91 21.15 10.93 2.52
CA THR A 91 22.17 9.88 2.64
C THR A 91 21.86 8.71 1.69
N ASN A 92 22.73 7.69 1.66
CA ASN A 92 22.47 6.47 0.87
C ASN A 92 21.46 5.54 1.57
N GLU A 93 21.28 5.74 2.87
CA GLU A 93 20.46 4.95 3.76
C GLU A 93 19.04 5.51 3.88
N ASP A 94 18.85 6.78 3.49
CA ASP A 94 17.52 7.41 3.50
C ASP A 94 16.53 6.61 2.63
N PRO A 95 15.31 6.30 3.13
CA PRO A 95 14.31 5.58 2.37
C PRO A 95 13.90 6.28 1.08
N LEU A 96 13.76 5.52 -0.01
CA LEU A 96 13.08 6.00 -1.22
C LEU A 96 11.58 5.64 -1.17
N GLN A 97 10.75 6.41 -1.88
CA GLN A 97 9.31 6.17 -1.94
C GLN A 97 8.95 4.98 -2.84
N THR A 98 9.87 4.54 -3.68
CA THR A 98 9.64 3.48 -4.66
C THR A 98 10.34 2.20 -4.24
N THR A 99 9.57 1.12 -4.13
CA THR A 99 10.06 -0.22 -3.78
C THR A 99 9.76 -1.24 -4.88
N LEU A 100 10.62 -2.22 -5.01
CA LEU A 100 10.43 -3.44 -5.80
C LEU A 100 10.50 -4.64 -4.87
N VAL A 101 9.37 -5.35 -4.76
CA VAL A 101 9.25 -6.59 -3.99
C VAL A 101 9.37 -7.77 -4.94
N TYR A 102 10.28 -8.69 -4.64
CA TYR A 102 10.32 -10.00 -5.27
C TYR A 102 9.68 -11.02 -4.33
N PHE A 103 8.69 -11.74 -4.84
CA PHE A 103 8.08 -12.84 -4.10
C PHE A 103 8.90 -14.12 -4.31
N LYS A 104 8.73 -15.11 -3.41
CA LYS A 104 9.32 -16.45 -3.59
C LYS A 104 8.71 -17.22 -4.77
N GLY A 105 7.48 -16.86 -5.17
CA GLY A 105 6.88 -17.31 -6.41
C GLY A 105 7.34 -16.48 -7.61
N PRO A 106 6.89 -16.80 -8.83
CA PRO A 106 7.33 -16.12 -10.05
C PRO A 106 6.62 -14.77 -10.23
N ALA A 107 6.69 -13.89 -9.23
CA ALA A 107 6.04 -12.60 -9.24
C ALA A 107 6.95 -11.52 -8.64
N ALA A 108 6.79 -10.30 -9.16
CA ALA A 108 7.37 -9.10 -8.60
C ALA A 108 6.31 -7.99 -8.56
N GLN A 109 6.42 -7.12 -7.56
CA GLN A 109 5.57 -5.95 -7.42
C GLN A 109 6.43 -4.70 -7.28
N LYS A 110 6.28 -3.77 -8.22
CA LYS A 110 6.81 -2.41 -8.09
C LYS A 110 5.73 -1.51 -7.51
N SER A 111 6.07 -0.72 -6.50
CA SER A 111 5.16 0.24 -5.88
C SER A 111 5.84 1.59 -5.79
N PHE A 112 5.15 2.67 -6.15
CA PHE A 112 5.66 4.02 -6.03
C PHE A 112 4.56 5.02 -5.68
N VAL A 113 4.92 5.98 -4.84
CA VAL A 113 4.05 7.07 -4.40
C VAL A 113 3.91 8.09 -5.53
N THR A 114 2.68 8.47 -5.85
CA THR A 114 2.35 9.48 -6.86
C THR A 114 1.90 10.80 -6.23
N SER A 115 1.37 10.75 -5.01
CA SER A 115 1.02 11.92 -4.21
C SER A 115 1.01 11.55 -2.74
N HIS A 116 1.33 12.51 -1.87
CA HIS A 116 1.20 12.34 -0.44
C HIS A 116 0.96 13.69 0.23
N GLY A 117 0.35 13.65 1.41
CA GLY A 117 0.10 14.83 2.21
C GLY A 117 -0.17 14.45 3.65
N ALA A 118 -0.02 15.42 4.53
CA ALA A 118 -0.22 15.23 5.96
C ALA A 118 -0.71 16.52 6.61
N GLU A 119 -1.45 16.37 7.69
CA GLU A 119 -1.96 17.47 8.51
C GLU A 119 -1.94 17.05 9.98
N GLU A 120 -1.37 17.92 10.81
CA GLU A 120 -1.52 17.86 12.27
C GLU A 120 -2.86 18.48 12.63
N VAL A 121 -3.83 17.64 12.99
CA VAL A 121 -5.18 18.07 13.37
C VAL A 121 -5.17 18.64 14.80
N SER A 122 -4.31 18.08 15.66
CA SER A 122 -4.00 18.58 17.00
C SER A 122 -2.65 18.03 17.47
N GLU A 123 -2.18 18.44 18.66
CA GLU A 123 -0.97 17.89 19.29
C GLU A 123 -1.01 16.36 19.47
N MET A 124 -2.21 15.78 19.53
CA MET A 124 -2.41 14.35 19.75
C MET A 124 -2.88 13.61 18.50
N VAL A 125 -3.28 14.31 17.44
CA VAL A 125 -3.91 13.71 16.26
C VAL A 125 -3.21 14.15 14.99
N TRP A 126 -2.68 13.16 14.27
CA TRP A 126 -2.11 13.33 12.95
C TRP A 126 -2.96 12.61 11.91
N THR A 127 -3.09 13.21 10.73
CA THR A 127 -3.71 12.56 9.58
C THR A 127 -2.80 12.71 8.37
N GLY A 128 -2.91 11.76 7.44
CA GLY A 128 -2.18 11.84 6.20
C GLY A 128 -2.71 10.87 5.18
N TYR A 129 -2.24 11.04 3.96
CA TYR A 129 -2.57 10.16 2.87
C TYR A 129 -1.36 9.91 1.96
N GLU A 130 -1.37 8.75 1.31
CA GLU A 130 -0.50 8.44 0.17
C GLU A 130 -1.34 7.83 -0.95
N VAL A 131 -1.19 8.40 -2.14
CA VAL A 131 -1.63 7.78 -3.38
C VAL A 131 -0.46 7.00 -3.96
N GLN A 132 -0.70 5.73 -4.23
CA GLN A 132 0.30 4.79 -4.71
C GLN A 132 -0.19 4.10 -5.98
N ARG A 133 0.74 3.92 -6.93
CA ARG A 133 0.59 2.97 -8.02
C ARG A 133 1.38 1.70 -7.72
N SER A 134 0.73 0.55 -7.90
CA SER A 134 1.39 -0.76 -7.83
C SER A 134 1.29 -1.47 -9.17
N ILE A 135 2.41 -2.01 -9.64
CA ILE A 135 2.53 -2.80 -10.85
C ILE A 135 2.95 -4.20 -10.44
N PHE A 136 2.10 -5.18 -10.70
CA PHE A 136 2.34 -6.59 -10.43
C PHE A 136 2.63 -7.32 -11.75
N ALA A 137 3.75 -8.03 -11.82
CA ALA A 137 4.16 -8.76 -13.01
C ALA A 137 4.64 -10.17 -12.64
N LEU A 138 4.40 -11.12 -13.54
CA LEU A 138 5.01 -12.43 -13.45
C LEU A 138 6.44 -12.37 -13.98
N THR A 139 7.37 -13.03 -13.29
CA THR A 139 8.82 -12.96 -13.62
C THR A 139 9.28 -14.10 -14.52
N ASN A 140 8.43 -15.10 -14.76
CA ASN A 140 8.76 -16.30 -15.53
C ASN A 140 8.05 -16.38 -16.89
N GLN A 141 7.17 -15.44 -17.22
CA GLN A 141 6.45 -15.42 -18.49
C GLN A 141 6.15 -13.99 -18.93
N ASN A 142 6.08 -13.79 -20.24
CA ASN A 142 5.82 -12.48 -20.85
C ASN A 142 4.45 -12.40 -21.56
N THR A 143 3.60 -13.42 -21.35
CA THR A 143 2.31 -13.58 -22.05
C THR A 143 1.16 -12.86 -21.36
N SER A 144 1.35 -12.41 -20.12
CA SER A 144 0.35 -11.62 -19.38
C SER A 144 0.89 -10.22 -19.14
N PRO A 145 0.22 -9.15 -19.60
CA PRO A 145 0.64 -7.81 -19.30
C PRO A 145 0.63 -7.58 -17.77
N PRO A 146 1.53 -6.74 -17.24
CA PRO A 146 1.51 -6.39 -15.83
C PRO A 146 0.16 -5.82 -15.40
N ILE A 147 -0.28 -6.18 -14.20
CA ILE A 147 -1.50 -5.66 -13.60
C ILE A 147 -1.14 -4.39 -12.84
N THR A 148 -1.77 -3.28 -13.22
CA THR A 148 -1.59 -1.99 -12.54
C THR A 148 -2.81 -1.69 -11.68
N THR A 149 -2.56 -1.31 -10.42
CA THR A 149 -3.58 -0.89 -9.48
C THR A 149 -3.19 0.46 -8.87
N ASP A 150 -4.18 1.34 -8.75
CA ASP A 150 -4.03 2.61 -8.05
C ASP A 150 -4.74 2.50 -6.71
N SER A 151 -4.11 3.00 -5.65
CA SER A 151 -4.66 2.94 -4.30
C SER A 151 -4.34 4.21 -3.52
N GLU A 152 -5.26 4.58 -2.65
CA GLU A 152 -5.09 5.68 -1.70
C GLU A 152 -5.13 5.11 -0.29
N TYR A 153 -4.07 5.33 0.46
CA TYR A 153 -3.94 5.00 1.87
C TYR A 153 -4.24 6.26 2.65
N ILE A 154 -5.20 6.20 3.56
CA ILE A 154 -5.63 7.33 4.38
C ILE A 154 -5.46 6.92 5.84
N TRP A 155 -4.64 7.65 6.57
CA TRP A 155 -4.29 7.39 7.95
C TRP A 155 -4.85 8.45 8.88
N SER A 156 -5.20 8.01 10.08
CA SER A 156 -5.36 8.86 11.24
C SER A 156 -4.68 8.18 12.42
N PHE A 157 -3.79 8.88 13.10
CA PHE A 157 -3.08 8.41 14.29
C PHE A 157 -3.40 9.32 15.46
N GLU A 158 -3.80 8.71 16.58
CA GLU A 158 -4.07 9.35 17.86
C GLU A 158 -3.05 8.85 18.88
N LEU A 159 -2.29 9.78 19.46
CA LEU A 159 -1.38 9.50 20.55
C LEU A 159 -2.19 9.25 21.82
N LEU A 160 -2.09 8.05 22.40
CA LEU A 160 -2.76 7.71 23.65
C LEU A 160 -1.89 8.04 24.86
N ASP A 161 -0.59 7.74 24.75
CA ASP A 161 0.45 8.05 25.73
C ASP A 161 1.83 8.02 25.04
N ALA A 162 2.90 8.24 25.81
CA ALA A 162 4.28 8.31 25.29
C ALA A 162 4.75 7.08 24.48
N ASN A 163 4.09 5.93 24.60
CA ASN A 163 4.47 4.68 23.94
C ASN A 163 3.37 4.03 23.11
N ASN A 164 2.13 4.53 23.17
CA ASN A 164 0.98 3.89 22.54
C ASN A 164 0.26 4.84 21.58
N ILE A 165 -0.03 4.34 20.39
CA ILE A 165 -0.76 5.06 19.34
C ILE A 165 -1.93 4.20 18.88
N ARG A 166 -3.10 4.81 18.75
CA ARG A 166 -4.24 4.21 18.05
C ARG A 166 -4.30 4.77 16.64
N GLY A 167 -4.34 3.89 15.65
CA GLY A 167 -4.45 4.25 14.25
C GLY A 167 -5.75 3.78 13.62
N LYS A 168 -6.19 4.51 12.61
CA LYS A 168 -7.14 4.05 11.60
C LYS A 168 -6.46 4.14 10.24
N LEU A 169 -6.63 3.10 9.43
CA LEU A 169 -6.17 3.07 8.05
C LEU A 169 -7.35 2.70 7.16
N ARG A 170 -7.60 3.52 6.14
CA ARG A 170 -8.48 3.18 5.02
C ARG A 170 -7.64 3.03 3.77
N ILE A 171 -7.81 1.92 3.06
CA ILE A 171 -7.24 1.72 1.73
C ILE A 171 -8.39 1.77 0.73
N ALA A 172 -8.37 2.78 -0.13
CA ALA A 172 -9.29 2.92 -1.25
C ALA A 172 -8.62 2.42 -2.53
N GLY A 173 -9.19 1.37 -3.15
CA GLY A 173 -8.70 0.84 -4.42
C GLY A 173 -9.44 1.46 -5.59
N TYR A 174 -8.70 1.83 -6.63
CA TYR A 174 -9.22 2.42 -7.86
C TYR A 174 -8.90 1.53 -9.06
N LEU A 175 -9.79 1.55 -10.05
CA LEU A 175 -9.48 0.98 -11.35
C LEU A 175 -8.46 1.84 -12.06
N ASN A 176 -7.69 1.22 -12.97
CA ASN A 176 -6.76 1.91 -13.84
C ASN A 176 -7.28 1.88 -15.29
N ALA A 177 -7.26 3.03 -15.96
CA ALA A 177 -7.77 3.21 -17.32
C ALA A 177 -7.08 2.31 -18.37
N GLN A 178 -5.84 1.87 -18.12
CA GLN A 178 -5.08 1.06 -19.06
C GLN A 178 -5.52 -0.40 -19.08
N ALA A 179 -6.21 -0.86 -18.03
CA ALA A 179 -6.49 -2.28 -17.81
C ALA A 179 -7.98 -2.62 -17.73
N ASP A 180 -8.89 -1.65 -17.58
CA ASP A 180 -10.28 -1.95 -17.24
C ASP A 180 -11.30 -1.01 -17.92
N THR A 181 -12.22 -1.56 -18.71
CA THR A 181 -13.30 -0.80 -19.38
C THR A 181 -14.28 -0.20 -18.36
N LEU A 182 -14.40 -0.81 -17.18
CA LEU A 182 -15.22 -0.29 -16.08
C LEU A 182 -14.61 0.95 -15.42
N TYR A 183 -13.38 1.34 -15.76
CA TYR A 183 -12.75 2.57 -15.27
C TYR A 183 -13.62 3.81 -15.52
N PHE A 184 -14.11 3.98 -16.75
CA PHE A 184 -14.95 5.13 -17.10
C PHE A 184 -16.31 5.07 -16.40
N ASP A 185 -16.87 3.88 -16.21
CA ASP A 185 -18.09 3.66 -15.42
C ASP A 185 -17.89 3.99 -13.93
N ALA A 186 -16.68 3.73 -13.40
CA ALA A 186 -16.35 4.05 -12.02
C ALA A 186 -16.29 5.56 -11.78
N ARG A 187 -16.04 6.38 -12.81
CA ARG A 187 -15.99 7.86 -12.74
C ARG A 187 -15.03 8.35 -11.64
N ASN A 188 -13.81 7.80 -11.61
CA ASN A 188 -12.77 8.09 -10.61
C ASN A 188 -13.17 7.79 -9.16
N ARG A 189 -14.19 6.94 -8.93
CA ARG A 189 -14.59 6.53 -7.57
C ARG A 189 -13.84 5.27 -7.16
N ALA A 190 -13.58 5.16 -5.85
CA ALA A 190 -13.05 3.95 -5.26
C ALA A 190 -14.01 2.78 -5.48
N VAL A 191 -13.46 1.66 -5.96
CA VAL A 191 -14.21 0.43 -6.23
C VAL A 191 -14.11 -0.59 -5.11
N SER A 192 -13.12 -0.44 -4.22
CA SER A 192 -12.98 -1.22 -2.99
C SER A 192 -12.54 -0.33 -1.84
N LEU A 193 -12.97 -0.69 -0.63
CA LEU A 193 -12.56 -0.07 0.62
C LEU A 193 -12.13 -1.15 1.60
N GLN A 194 -11.00 -0.95 2.26
CA GLN A 194 -10.51 -1.80 3.33
C GLN A 194 -10.20 -0.91 4.53
N ASP A 195 -10.87 -1.15 5.64
CA ASP A 195 -10.74 -0.38 6.86
C ASP A 195 -10.05 -1.21 7.94
N TYR A 196 -9.01 -0.64 8.55
CA TYR A 196 -8.20 -1.26 9.59
C TYR A 196 -8.15 -0.35 10.81
N THR A 197 -8.21 -0.98 11.99
CA THR A 197 -7.81 -0.36 13.25
C THR A 197 -6.43 -0.88 13.63
N LEU A 198 -5.56 0.03 14.07
CA LEU A 198 -4.19 -0.24 14.42
C LEU A 198 -3.99 0.09 15.90
N ASP A 199 -3.49 -0.86 16.67
CA ASP A 199 -3.00 -0.61 18.03
C ASP A 199 -1.49 -0.78 18.00
N MET A 200 -0.76 0.34 18.12
CA MET A 200 0.68 0.39 17.96
C MET A 200 1.35 0.70 19.28
N LYS A 201 2.41 -0.04 19.59
CA LYS A 201 3.24 0.14 20.77
C LYS A 201 4.70 0.30 20.37
N ARG A 202 5.35 1.34 20.88
CA ARG A 202 6.79 1.55 20.72
C ARG A 202 7.55 0.38 21.35
N ARG A 203 8.51 -0.17 20.61
CA ARG A 203 9.40 -1.24 21.06
C ARG A 203 10.82 -0.74 21.19
#